data_AF-D8UF78-F1
#
_entry.id   AF-D8UF78-F1
#
_cell.length_a   1.000
_cell.length_b   1.000
_cell.length_c   1.000
_cell.angle_alpha   90.00
_cell.angle_beta   90.00
_cell.angle_gamma   90.00
#
_symmetry.space_group_name_H-M   'P 1'
#
loop_
_entity.id
_entity.type
_entity.pdbx_description
1 polymer ?
#
loop_
_entity_poly.entity_id
_entity_poly.type
_entity_poly.pdbx_seq_one_letter_code
_entity_poly.pdbx_strand_id
1 'polypeptide(L)'
;TTDDHSEGDSSAFECNICLELAKEPVVTLCGHLFCWPCLYRWMQVQACSRACPVCKAGVEIDKVVPIYGRGSEPASKVQEAVKPVPPRPAGQRPVP
;
A
#
# COMPACT_ATOMS: atom_id res chain seq x y z
N THR A 1 35.65 7.47 -11.91
CA THR A 1 34.85 7.96 -10.78
C THR A 1 33.73 6.97 -10.58
N THR A 2 33.59 6.49 -9.36
CA THR A 2 33.02 5.20 -8.98
C THR A 2 31.58 5.04 -9.47
N ASP A 3 31.35 3.99 -10.25
CA ASP A 3 30.03 3.48 -10.60
C ASP A 3 29.59 2.58 -9.44
N ASP A 4 28.84 3.16 -8.50
CA ASP A 4 28.26 2.43 -7.36
C ASP A 4 26.90 1.87 -7.79
N HIS A 5 26.94 0.78 -8.57
CA HIS A 5 25.79 -0.11 -8.67
C HIS A 5 25.71 -0.92 -7.38
N SER A 6 25.09 -0.31 -6.37
CA SER A 6 24.58 -1.00 -5.19
C SER A 6 23.49 -1.99 -5.63
N GLU A 7 23.87 -3.16 -6.16
CA GLU A 7 23.00 -4.31 -6.36
C GLU A 7 22.60 -4.89 -4.99
N GLY A 8 21.74 -4.15 -4.30
CA GLY A 8 20.80 -4.72 -3.35
C GLY A 8 19.48 -4.87 -4.09
N ASP A 9 19.29 -5.99 -4.80
CA ASP A 9 17.97 -6.47 -5.25
C ASP A 9 17.12 -6.85 -4.02
N SER A 10 16.92 -5.87 -3.13
CA SER A 10 15.88 -5.91 -2.13
C SER A 10 14.63 -5.62 -2.91
N SER A 11 13.95 -6.66 -3.42
CA SER A 11 12.62 -6.59 -4.01
C SER A 11 11.81 -5.52 -3.28
N ALA A 12 11.77 -4.32 -3.86
CA ALA A 12 11.29 -3.16 -3.15
C ALA A 12 9.78 -3.33 -3.03
N PHE A 13 9.23 -3.06 -1.86
CA PHE A 13 7.78 -3.10 -1.63
C PHE A 13 7.14 -1.91 -2.37
N GLU A 14 7.10 -1.94 -3.71
CA GLU A 14 6.64 -0.83 -4.54
C GLU A 14 5.11 -0.81 -4.70
N CYS A 15 4.54 0.37 -4.61
CA CYS A 15 3.11 0.58 -4.78
C CYS A 15 2.71 0.53 -6.26
N ASN A 16 1.75 -0.32 -6.62
CA ASN A 16 1.23 -0.46 -7.99
C ASN A 16 0.38 0.74 -8.49
N ILE A 17 0.37 1.87 -7.77
CA ILE A 17 -0.31 3.11 -8.18
C ILE A 17 0.69 4.25 -8.35
N CYS A 18 1.53 4.53 -7.33
CA CYS A 18 2.50 5.62 -7.39
C CYS A 18 3.90 5.18 -7.85
N LEU A 19 4.15 3.88 -7.94
CA LEU A 19 5.44 3.29 -8.37
C LEU A 19 6.63 3.73 -7.50
N GLU A 20 6.36 4.07 -6.23
CA GLU A 20 7.35 4.35 -5.20
C GLU A 20 7.30 3.26 -4.13
N LEU A 21 8.30 3.22 -3.23
CA LEU A 21 8.25 2.43 -2.02
C LEU A 21 6.95 2.68 -1.24
N ALA A 22 6.22 1.61 -0.96
CA ALA A 22 4.88 1.68 -0.42
C ALA A 22 4.88 2.22 1.02
N LYS A 23 4.23 3.36 1.21
CA LYS A 23 3.96 3.97 2.52
C LYS A 23 2.71 3.34 3.12
N GLU A 24 2.83 2.86 4.35
CA GLU A 24 1.78 2.08 5.02
C GLU A 24 1.25 0.94 4.13
N PRO A 25 2.13 -0.02 3.75
CA PRO A 25 1.83 -0.98 2.70
C PRO A 25 0.64 -1.87 3.04
N VAL A 26 -0.24 -2.07 2.05
CA VAL A 26 -1.36 -3.02 2.10
C VAL A 26 -1.34 -3.92 0.88
N VAL A 27 -1.74 -5.17 1.09
CA VAL A 27 -1.95 -6.15 0.02
C VAL A 27 -3.43 -6.49 -0.06
N THR A 28 -3.98 -6.47 -1.26
CA THR A 28 -5.35 -6.95 -1.52
C THR A 28 -5.40 -8.48 -1.47
N LEU A 29 -6.58 -9.07 -1.33
CA LEU A 29 -6.70 -10.55 -1.36
C LEU A 29 -6.24 -11.19 -2.69
N CYS A 30 -6.20 -10.41 -3.78
CA CYS A 30 -5.61 -10.87 -5.04
C CYS A 30 -4.08 -10.75 -5.11
N GLY A 31 -3.41 -10.29 -4.03
CA GLY A 31 -1.95 -10.29 -3.90
C GLY A 31 -1.23 -9.02 -4.35
N HIS A 32 -1.92 -8.00 -4.84
CA HIS A 32 -1.27 -6.76 -5.31
C HIS A 32 -1.02 -5.77 -4.17
N LEU A 33 0.15 -5.15 -4.21
CA LEU A 33 0.67 -4.25 -3.17
C LEU A 33 0.44 -2.77 -3.50
N PHE A 34 0.01 -2.00 -2.51
CA PHE A 34 -0.24 -0.56 -2.64
C PHE A 34 0.13 0.20 -1.36
N CYS A 35 0.33 1.52 -1.47
CA CYS A 35 0.19 2.41 -0.34
C CYS A 35 -1.28 2.43 0.11
N TRP A 36 -1.53 2.41 1.42
CA TRP A 36 -2.87 2.62 1.96
C TRP A 36 -3.60 3.87 1.40
N PRO A 37 -3.00 5.08 1.41
CA PRO A 37 -3.67 6.27 0.87
C PRO A 37 -3.96 6.18 -0.63
N CYS A 38 -3.10 5.52 -1.41
CA CYS A 38 -3.29 5.33 -2.85
C CYS A 38 -4.50 4.42 -3.11
N LEU A 39 -4.56 3.26 -2.45
CA LEU A 39 -5.67 2.32 -2.62
C LEU A 39 -6.99 2.92 -2.12
N TYR A 40 -6.98 3.61 -0.97
CA TYR A 40 -8.17 4.25 -0.43
C TYR A 40 -8.74 5.29 -1.41
N ARG A 41 -7.89 6.18 -1.95
CA ARG A 41 -8.34 7.19 -2.92
C ARG A 41 -8.88 6.57 -4.19
N TRP A 42 -8.25 5.53 -4.70
CA TRP A 42 -8.74 4.78 -5.87
C TRP A 42 -10.17 4.29 -5.66
N MET A 43 -10.44 3.67 -4.50
CA MET A 43 -11.76 3.14 -4.16
C MET A 43 -12.82 4.23 -3.93
N GLN A 44 -12.42 5.44 -3.53
CA GLN A 44 -13.33 6.58 -3.37
C GLN A 44 -13.74 7.20 -4.71
N VAL A 45 -12.85 7.24 -5.70
CA VAL A 45 -13.16 7.77 -7.03
C VAL A 45 -14.02 6.80 -7.83
N GLN A 46 -13.80 5.49 -7.68
CA GLN A 46 -14.53 4.45 -8.41
C GLN A 46 -15.71 3.87 -7.61
N ALA A 47 -16.64 4.73 -7.19
CA ALA A 47 -17.80 4.32 -6.38
C ALA A 47 -18.63 3.17 -7.00
N CYS A 48 -18.57 2.95 -8.33
CA CYS A 48 -19.26 1.85 -9.02
C CYS A 48 -18.43 0.55 -9.18
N SER A 49 -17.13 0.54 -8.91
CA SER A 49 -16.32 -0.68 -9.02
C SER A 49 -15.16 -0.69 -8.03
N ARG A 50 -15.38 -1.32 -6.87
CA ARG A 50 -14.29 -1.62 -5.92
C ARG A 50 -13.42 -2.75 -6.46
N ALA A 51 -12.56 -2.43 -7.43
CA ALA A 51 -11.74 -3.38 -8.15
C ALA A 51 -10.25 -3.04 -8.04
N CYS A 52 -9.40 -4.07 -8.05
CA CYS A 52 -7.96 -3.96 -8.04
C CYS A 52 -7.49 -3.18 -9.29
N PRO A 53 -6.66 -2.14 -9.16
CA PRO A 53 -6.12 -1.39 -10.30
C PRO A 53 -5.41 -2.28 -11.32
N VAL A 54 -4.76 -3.35 -10.85
CA VAL A 54 -3.95 -4.27 -11.67
C VAL A 54 -4.81 -5.33 -12.34
N CYS A 55 -5.40 -6.26 -11.56
CA CYS A 55 -6.07 -7.43 -12.12
C CYS A 55 -7.61 -7.36 -12.13
N LYS A 56 -8.20 -6.23 -11.70
CA LYS A 56 -9.66 -6.00 -11.64
C LYS A 56 -10.46 -6.90 -10.70
N ALA A 57 -9.81 -7.77 -9.93
CA ALA A 57 -10.46 -8.54 -8.86
C ALA A 57 -11.14 -7.61 -7.84
N GLY A 58 -12.24 -8.07 -7.22
CA GLY A 58 -12.94 -7.31 -6.19
C GLY A 58 -12.04 -6.99 -4.99
N VAL A 59 -12.17 -5.77 -4.45
CA VAL A 59 -11.41 -5.29 -3.29
C VAL A 59 -12.37 -4.75 -2.23
N GLU A 60 -12.20 -5.22 -1.00
CA GLU A 60 -12.95 -4.74 0.16
C GLU A 60 -11.97 -4.07 1.12
N ILE A 61 -12.32 -2.89 1.61
CA ILE A 61 -11.41 -2.02 2.37
C ILE A 61 -11.04 -2.64 3.72
N ASP A 62 -11.96 -3.40 4.29
CA ASP A 62 -11.86 -4.13 5.54
C ASP A 62 -11.12 -5.47 5.39
N LYS A 63 -10.87 -5.93 4.14
CA LYS A 63 -10.19 -7.19 3.85
C LYS A 63 -8.78 -7.03 3.30
N VAL A 64 -8.25 -5.80 3.26
CA VAL A 64 -6.84 -5.61 2.89
C VAL A 64 -5.93 -6.04 4.04
N VAL A 65 -4.82 -6.65 3.71
CA VAL A 65 -3.85 -7.16 4.69
C VAL A 65 -2.70 -6.16 4.81
N PRO A 66 -2.48 -5.57 5.99
CA PRO A 66 -1.33 -4.71 6.23
C PRO A 66 -0.02 -5.52 6.21
N ILE A 67 0.99 -5.04 5.47
CA ILE A 67 2.34 -5.61 5.52
C ILE A 67 3.18 -4.82 6.52
N TYR A 68 3.98 -5.54 7.29
CA TYR A 68 4.97 -4.99 8.21
C TYR A 68 6.31 -5.64 7.86
N GLY A 69 7.23 -4.87 7.27
CA GLY A 69 8.53 -5.34 6.83
C GLY A 69 9.66 -4.50 7.39
N ARG A 70 10.91 -4.97 7.29
CA ARG A 70 12.09 -4.11 7.53
C ARG A 70 12.18 -3.08 6.39
N GLY A 71 12.34 -1.81 6.73
CA GLY A 71 12.44 -0.71 5.76
C GLY A 71 11.16 0.12 5.56
N SER A 72 10.05 -0.24 6.20
CA SER A 72 8.89 0.67 6.29
C SER A 72 9.08 1.64 7.45
N GLU A 73 9.92 2.65 7.25
CA GLU A 73 9.99 3.76 8.21
C GLU A 73 8.61 4.46 8.24
N PRO A 74 8.07 4.80 9.41
CA PRO A 74 6.82 5.54 9.46
C PRO A 74 7.05 6.87 8.74
N ALA A 75 6.37 7.08 7.62
CA ALA A 75 6.48 8.31 6.85
C ALA A 75 6.22 9.48 7.81
N SER A 76 7.28 10.24 8.09
CA SER A 76 7.26 11.46 8.89
C SER A 76 6.08 12.32 8.45
N LYS A 77 5.11 12.52 9.35
CA LYS A 77 3.90 13.34 9.23
C LYS A 77 3.89 14.29 8.03
N VAL A 78 3.56 13.80 6.84
CA VAL A 78 3.33 14.68 5.68
C VAL A 78 1.90 15.18 5.83
N GLN A 79 1.78 16.41 6.31
CA GLN A 79 0.54 17.16 6.35
C GLN A 79 0.17 17.57 4.91
N GLU A 80 -0.50 16.70 4.18
CA GLU A 80 -1.14 17.08 2.91
C GLU A 80 -2.65 17.15 3.14
N ALA A 81 -3.18 18.35 2.99
CA ALA A 81 -4.58 18.71 3.14
C ALA A 81 -5.44 18.06 2.05
N VAL A 82 -5.75 16.78 2.21
CA VAL A 82 -6.74 16.09 1.38
C VAL A 82 -7.60 15.21 2.29
N LYS A 83 -8.92 15.17 2.02
CA LYS A 83 -9.98 14.43 2.75
C LYS A 83 -9.43 13.31 3.66
N PRO A 84 -9.85 13.22 4.93
CA PRO A 84 -9.22 12.34 5.92
C PRO A 84 -9.24 10.90 5.41
N VAL A 85 -8.07 10.41 5.00
CA VAL A 85 -7.86 8.99 4.76
C VAL A 85 -7.99 8.33 6.13
N PRO A 86 -8.90 7.36 6.33
CA PRO A 86 -9.03 6.67 7.61
C PRO A 86 -7.73 5.94 7.93
N PRO A 87 -7.48 5.59 9.21
CA PRO A 87 -6.30 4.81 9.54
C PRO A 87 -6.31 3.48 8.78
N ARG A 88 -5.12 3.01 8.39
CA ARG A 88 -4.95 1.69 7.78
C ARG A 88 -5.50 0.60 8.70
N PRO A 89 -6.22 -0.41 8.18
CA PRO A 89 -6.65 -1.57 8.97
C PRO A 89 -5.46 -2.21 9.70
N ALA A 90 -5.66 -2.54 10.97
CA ALA A 90 -4.64 -3.23 11.76
C ALA A 90 -4.60 -4.72 11.42
N GLY A 91 -3.41 -5.32 11.51
CA GLY A 91 -3.26 -6.75 11.31
C GLY A 91 -4.04 -7.53 12.36
N GLN A 92 -4.88 -8.45 11.93
CA GLN A 92 -5.58 -9.37 12.84
C GLN A 92 -4.66 -10.56 13.14
N ARG A 93 -4.20 -10.66 14.39
CA ARG A 93 -3.47 -11.84 14.89
C ARG A 93 -4.38 -12.60 15.86
N PRO A 94 -4.94 -13.76 15.48
CA PRO A 94 -5.66 -14.62 16.41
C PRO A 94 -4.78 -14.97 17.61
N VAL A 95 -5.39 -15.09 18.79
CA VAL A 95 -4.69 -15.60 19.98
C VAL A 95 -4.35 -17.09 19.78
N PRO A 96 -3.21 -17.57 20.29
CA PRO A 96 -2.83 -18.99 20.23
C PRO A 96 -3.84 -19.91 20.92
#